data_AF-A0A0F7S2C1-F1
#
_entry.id   AF-A0A0F7S2C1-F1
#
_cell.length_a   1.000
_cell.length_b   1.000
_cell.length_c   1.000
_cell.angle_alpha   90.00
_cell.angle_beta   90.00
_cell.angle_gamma   90.00
#
_symmetry.space_group_name_H-M   'P 1'
#
loop_
_entity.id
_entity.type
_entity.pdbx_description
1 polymer ?
#
loop_
_entity_poly.entity_id
_entity_poly.type
_entity_poly.pdbx_seq_one_letter_code
_entity_poly.pdbx_strand_id
1 'polypeptide(L)'
;MSHHTHHASQLRSLLTSLLLLTPPQLTQTQISPDLHMRHRMLGLPPYAPHAYDLPESDTFSTNHTSVSDDERTTSQRDFVSWLSRPPVEFSVSNVDVDSTADILFTRRLRAMHDAQLGDSDPIDVGNYQVYCCDAWHDHRRLLVRFPEQAEESASLYLMVIVGEEGEMRLDNLFATKRDIVLERGLHRWTLHCSATKETRQGEAEDADQGAEYINDADDFWAGFSDDEDAGGKAKETDAGVVVDATVGGGEGEGDQEQAIRDIIRGAYTLHRSIRTSADSVEDFIRLVRSTITPP
;
A
#
# COMPACT_ATOMS: atom_id res chain seq x y z
N MET A 1 20.49 7.66 -22.41
CA MET A 1 19.58 6.66 -23.01
C MET A 1 19.32 5.44 -22.10
N SER A 2 20.24 5.06 -21.19
CA SER A 2 20.09 3.88 -20.31
C SER A 2 18.95 3.94 -19.26
N HIS A 3 18.69 5.12 -18.67
CA HIS A 3 17.68 5.24 -17.60
C HIS A 3 16.24 5.01 -18.07
N HIS A 4 15.88 5.46 -19.29
CA HIS A 4 14.53 5.30 -19.82
C HIS A 4 14.22 3.81 -20.12
N THR A 5 15.20 3.06 -20.62
CA THR A 5 15.07 1.61 -20.82
C THR A 5 15.01 0.86 -19.50
N HIS A 6 15.73 1.32 -18.48
CA HIS A 6 15.68 0.73 -17.15
C HIS A 6 14.30 0.88 -16.51
N HIS A 7 13.73 2.09 -16.47
CA HIS A 7 12.39 2.30 -15.90
C HIS A 7 11.29 1.57 -16.66
N ALA A 8 11.38 1.49 -18.00
CA ALA A 8 10.45 0.70 -18.79
C ALA A 8 10.54 -0.80 -18.44
N SER A 9 11.75 -1.33 -18.23
CA SER A 9 11.94 -2.73 -17.84
C SER A 9 11.39 -3.03 -16.44
N GLN A 10 11.56 -2.12 -15.48
CA GLN A 10 11.04 -2.26 -14.12
C GLN A 10 9.51 -2.18 -14.09
N LEU A 11 8.92 -1.25 -14.84
CA LEU A 11 7.46 -1.18 -14.99
C LEU A 11 6.92 -2.46 -15.66
N ARG A 12 7.59 -2.95 -16.71
CA ARG A 12 7.22 -4.22 -17.36
C ARG A 12 7.25 -5.39 -16.39
N SER A 13 8.25 -5.46 -15.52
CA SER A 13 8.35 -6.49 -14.48
C SER A 13 7.14 -6.48 -13.55
N LEU A 14 6.76 -5.31 -13.02
CA LEU A 14 5.55 -5.15 -12.19
C LEU A 14 4.27 -5.55 -12.95
N LEU A 15 4.12 -5.08 -14.19
CA LEU A 15 2.96 -5.40 -15.01
C LEU A 15 2.90 -6.89 -15.36
N THR A 16 4.03 -7.57 -15.54
CA THR A 16 4.09 -9.01 -15.81
C THR A 16 3.60 -9.80 -14.60
N SER A 17 4.07 -9.41 -13.40
CA SER A 17 3.64 -9.96 -12.13
C SER A 17 2.12 -9.85 -11.91
N LEU A 18 1.53 -8.71 -12.29
CA LEU A 18 0.10 -8.45 -12.16
C LEU A 18 -0.74 -9.11 -13.27
N LEU A 19 -0.33 -9.00 -14.53
CA LEU A 19 -1.17 -9.28 -15.70
C LEU A 19 -0.92 -10.63 -16.36
N LEU A 20 0.22 -11.30 -16.12
CA LEU A 20 0.59 -12.52 -16.85
C LEU A 20 0.89 -13.74 -15.97
N LEU A 21 1.40 -13.56 -14.75
CA LEU A 21 1.66 -14.69 -13.85
C LEU A 21 0.36 -15.28 -13.30
N THR A 22 0.17 -16.59 -13.32
CA THR A 22 -1.06 -17.24 -12.83
C THR A 22 -0.76 -18.12 -11.60
N PRO A 23 -1.31 -17.81 -10.41
CA PRO A 23 -2.13 -16.62 -10.07
C PRO A 23 -1.28 -15.32 -10.08
N PRO A 24 -1.91 -14.13 -10.09
CA PRO A 24 -1.17 -12.86 -10.00
C PRO A 24 -0.39 -12.80 -8.70
N GLN A 25 0.89 -12.46 -8.78
CA GLN A 25 1.80 -12.48 -7.63
C GLN A 25 2.80 -11.33 -7.71
N LEU A 26 3.00 -10.67 -6.56
CA LEU A 26 4.04 -9.66 -6.38
C LEU A 26 5.04 -10.15 -5.34
N THR A 27 6.33 -10.01 -5.64
CA THR A 27 7.37 -10.28 -4.65
C THR A 27 7.38 -9.18 -3.59
N GLN A 28 7.93 -9.48 -2.41
CA GLN A 28 8.07 -8.47 -1.36
C GLN A 28 8.91 -7.26 -1.79
N THR A 29 9.85 -7.45 -2.71
CA THR A 29 10.68 -6.37 -3.28
C THR A 29 9.91 -5.48 -4.26
N GLN A 30 8.82 -5.98 -4.84
CA GLN A 30 7.94 -5.24 -5.75
C GLN A 30 6.88 -4.40 -5.02
N ILE A 31 6.81 -4.46 -3.70
CA ILE A 31 5.83 -3.76 -2.86
C ILE A 31 6.54 -2.62 -2.12
N SER A 32 5.88 -1.46 -2.06
CA SER A 32 6.44 -0.29 -1.37
C SER A 32 6.53 -0.53 0.15
N PRO A 33 7.49 0.12 0.83
CA PRO A 33 7.55 0.08 2.31
C PRO A 33 6.25 0.58 2.98
N ASP A 34 5.59 1.56 2.38
CA ASP A 34 4.33 2.15 2.87
C ASP A 34 3.18 1.13 2.77
N LEU A 35 3.10 0.38 1.66
CA LEU A 35 2.10 -0.68 1.48
C LEU A 35 2.37 -1.87 2.43
N HIS A 36 3.63 -2.27 2.60
CA HIS A 36 4.04 -3.26 3.61
C HIS A 36 3.66 -2.84 5.03
N MET A 37 3.87 -1.57 5.38
CA MET A 37 3.47 -1.04 6.68
C MET A 37 1.95 -1.13 6.85
N ARG A 38 1.19 -0.71 5.83
CA ARG A 38 -0.27 -0.85 5.83
C ARG A 38 -0.71 -2.29 6.05
N HIS A 39 -0.10 -3.26 5.35
CA HIS A 39 -0.44 -4.68 5.53
C HIS A 39 -0.27 -5.09 6.99
N ARG A 40 0.87 -4.76 7.60
CA ARG A 40 1.12 -5.05 9.02
C ARG A 40 0.11 -4.37 9.95
N MET A 41 -0.18 -3.09 9.73
CA MET A 41 -1.11 -2.33 10.57
C MET A 41 -2.55 -2.84 10.49
N LEU A 42 -2.95 -3.38 9.33
CA LEU A 42 -4.29 -3.92 9.11
C LEU A 42 -4.37 -5.43 9.41
N GLY A 43 -3.28 -6.07 9.87
CA GLY A 43 -3.23 -7.51 10.09
C GLY A 43 -3.38 -8.33 8.81
N LEU A 44 -3.09 -7.74 7.65
CA LEU A 44 -3.19 -8.41 6.35
C LEU A 44 -1.99 -9.37 6.14
N PRO A 45 -2.17 -10.45 5.35
CA PRO A 45 -1.09 -11.36 5.03
C PRO A 45 0.11 -10.63 4.39
N PRO A 46 1.36 -11.05 4.68
CA PRO A 46 2.57 -10.47 4.10
C PRO A 46 2.81 -10.87 2.64
N TYR A 47 1.99 -11.78 2.12
CA TYR A 47 2.02 -12.26 0.75
C TYR A 47 0.66 -12.00 0.10
N ALA A 48 0.66 -11.83 -1.23
CA ALA A 48 -0.58 -11.60 -1.96
C ALA A 48 -1.55 -12.79 -1.77
N PRO A 49 -2.84 -12.53 -1.46
CA PRO A 49 -3.84 -13.59 -1.41
C PRO A 49 -4.00 -14.21 -2.81
N HIS A 50 -4.40 -15.48 -2.86
CA HIS A 50 -4.68 -16.13 -4.13
C HIS A 50 -5.88 -15.45 -4.81
N ALA A 51 -5.76 -15.19 -6.11
CA ALA A 51 -6.85 -14.63 -6.90
C ALA A 51 -7.07 -15.47 -8.16
N TYR A 52 -8.31 -15.91 -8.36
CA TYR A 52 -8.71 -16.65 -9.54
C TYR A 52 -8.88 -15.73 -10.75
N ASP A 53 -8.50 -16.22 -11.92
CA ASP A 53 -8.70 -15.53 -13.18
C ASP A 53 -10.15 -15.60 -13.66
N LEU A 54 -10.53 -14.64 -14.51
CA LEU A 54 -11.79 -14.71 -15.25
C LEU A 54 -11.76 -15.94 -16.18
N PRO A 55 -12.87 -16.66 -16.32
CA PRO A 55 -12.94 -17.80 -17.21
C PRO A 55 -12.77 -17.34 -18.66
N GLU A 56 -11.91 -18.02 -19.42
CA GLU A 56 -11.89 -17.87 -20.87
C GLU A 56 -13.26 -18.29 -21.41
N SER A 57 -13.90 -17.42 -22.20
CA SER A 57 -15.24 -17.68 -22.73
C SER A 57 -15.28 -18.79 -23.78
N ASP A 58 -14.13 -19.36 -24.14
CA ASP A 58 -14.00 -20.34 -25.22
C ASP A 58 -13.62 -21.75 -24.73
N THR A 59 -14.66 -22.53 -24.49
CA THR A 59 -14.89 -23.93 -24.94
C THR A 59 -13.85 -25.06 -24.80
N PHE A 60 -12.58 -24.87 -24.46
CA PHE A 60 -11.63 -26.00 -24.40
C PHE A 60 -10.57 -25.87 -23.28
N SER A 61 -10.93 -26.29 -22.07
CA SER A 61 -9.99 -27.03 -21.23
C SER A 61 -10.68 -27.88 -20.19
N THR A 62 -10.73 -29.17 -20.50
CA THR A 62 -10.91 -30.28 -19.56
C THR A 62 -9.87 -30.19 -18.45
N ASN A 63 -10.21 -29.50 -17.36
CA ASN A 63 -9.83 -29.77 -15.95
C ASN A 63 -10.13 -28.53 -15.10
N HIS A 64 -11.38 -28.10 -15.02
CA HIS A 64 -11.78 -27.06 -14.07
C HIS A 64 -12.17 -27.70 -12.74
N THR A 65 -11.35 -27.52 -11.71
CA THR A 65 -11.87 -27.31 -10.36
C THR A 65 -12.92 -26.22 -10.48
N SER A 66 -14.20 -26.57 -10.37
CA SER A 66 -15.31 -25.64 -10.57
C SER A 66 -15.40 -24.69 -9.38
N VAL A 67 -14.53 -23.69 -9.35
CA VAL A 67 -14.61 -22.56 -8.43
C VAL A 67 -15.88 -21.78 -8.77
N SER A 68 -16.72 -21.53 -7.78
CA SER A 68 -17.94 -20.76 -7.98
C SER A 68 -17.63 -19.33 -8.41
N ASP A 69 -18.54 -18.70 -9.16
CA ASP A 69 -18.35 -17.30 -9.58
C ASP A 69 -18.23 -16.35 -8.38
N ASP A 70 -18.93 -16.66 -7.29
CA ASP A 70 -18.87 -15.91 -6.02
C ASP A 70 -17.50 -16.03 -5.36
N GLU A 71 -16.93 -17.24 -5.32
CA GLU A 71 -15.59 -17.48 -4.76
C GLU A 71 -14.51 -16.81 -5.59
N ARG A 72 -14.64 -16.84 -6.92
CA ARG A 72 -13.76 -16.10 -7.83
C ARG A 72 -13.82 -14.60 -7.56
N THR A 73 -15.02 -14.03 -7.56
CA THR A 73 -15.23 -12.59 -7.33
C THR A 73 -14.67 -12.17 -5.97
N THR A 74 -14.89 -12.98 -4.93
CA THR A 74 -14.35 -12.73 -3.59
C THR A 74 -12.82 -12.72 -3.59
N SER A 75 -12.19 -13.75 -4.18
CA SER A 75 -10.73 -13.83 -4.26
C SER A 75 -10.08 -12.65 -5.00
N GLN A 76 -10.73 -12.17 -6.06
CA GLN A 76 -10.30 -11.02 -6.85
C GLN A 76 -10.41 -9.72 -6.05
N ARG A 77 -11.53 -9.54 -5.34
CA ARG A 77 -11.75 -8.41 -4.42
C ARG A 77 -10.73 -8.39 -3.30
N ASP A 78 -10.41 -9.53 -2.70
CA ASP A 78 -9.45 -9.64 -1.61
C ASP A 78 -8.04 -9.26 -2.08
N PHE A 79 -7.64 -9.74 -3.26
CA PHE A 79 -6.36 -9.37 -3.88
C PHE A 79 -6.27 -7.87 -4.19
N VAL A 80 -7.31 -7.28 -4.76
CA VAL A 80 -7.32 -5.84 -5.01
C VAL A 80 -7.36 -5.05 -3.72
N SER A 81 -8.15 -5.45 -2.72
CA SER A 81 -8.19 -4.82 -1.40
C SER A 81 -6.82 -4.83 -0.72
N TRP A 82 -6.06 -5.93 -0.88
CA TRP A 82 -4.70 -6.05 -0.41
C TRP A 82 -3.74 -5.04 -1.08
N LEU A 83 -3.91 -4.75 -2.37
CA LEU A 83 -3.10 -3.74 -3.10
C LEU A 83 -3.58 -2.30 -2.94
N SER A 84 -4.85 -2.12 -2.61
CA SER A 84 -5.52 -0.83 -2.73
C SER A 84 -5.57 -0.09 -1.41
N ARG A 85 -5.45 1.23 -1.47
CA ARG A 85 -5.77 2.17 -0.40
C ARG A 85 -6.44 3.41 -0.97
N PRO A 86 -7.27 4.12 -0.18
CA PRO A 86 -7.75 5.44 -0.57
C PRO A 86 -6.60 6.30 -1.11
N PRO A 87 -6.69 6.78 -2.38
CA PRO A 87 -5.64 7.59 -2.95
C PRO A 87 -5.82 9.03 -2.48
N VAL A 88 -5.48 9.24 -1.20
CA VAL A 88 -5.61 10.51 -0.48
C VAL A 88 -4.81 11.64 -1.14
N GLU A 89 -3.78 11.29 -1.91
CA GLU A 89 -3.02 12.20 -2.78
C GLU A 89 -3.91 12.97 -3.75
N PHE A 90 -5.05 12.40 -4.12
CA PHE A 90 -6.03 13.00 -5.03
C PHE A 90 -7.29 13.46 -4.31
N SER A 91 -7.30 13.51 -2.98
CA SER A 91 -8.49 13.76 -2.15
C SER A 91 -9.64 12.82 -2.53
N VAL A 92 -9.31 11.55 -2.70
CA VAL A 92 -10.28 10.46 -2.87
C VAL A 92 -10.30 9.68 -1.56
N SER A 93 -11.45 9.69 -0.90
CA SER A 93 -11.62 9.12 0.45
C SER A 93 -11.82 7.60 0.45
N ASN A 94 -12.33 7.04 -0.65
CA ASN A 94 -12.67 5.62 -0.77
C ASN A 94 -12.15 5.05 -2.10
N VAL A 95 -11.76 3.78 -2.11
CA VAL A 95 -11.49 3.02 -3.34
C VAL A 95 -12.72 2.19 -3.67
N ASP A 96 -13.14 2.26 -4.93
CA ASP A 96 -14.09 1.30 -5.49
C ASP A 96 -13.35 -0.01 -5.81
N VAL A 97 -13.26 -0.90 -4.82
CA VAL A 97 -12.52 -2.17 -4.92
C VAL A 97 -13.14 -3.05 -6.01
N ASP A 98 -14.46 -2.99 -6.18
CA ASP A 98 -15.19 -3.79 -7.17
C ASP A 98 -14.88 -3.34 -8.59
N SER A 99 -15.01 -2.05 -8.86
CA SER A 99 -14.62 -1.51 -10.16
C SER A 99 -13.13 -1.72 -10.44
N THR A 100 -12.27 -1.63 -9.41
CA THR A 100 -10.83 -1.85 -9.56
C THR A 100 -10.52 -3.31 -9.90
N ALA A 101 -11.18 -4.27 -9.24
CA ALA A 101 -11.03 -5.69 -9.53
C ALA A 101 -11.56 -6.06 -10.91
N ASP A 102 -12.77 -5.64 -11.25
CA ASP A 102 -13.37 -5.88 -12.56
C ASP A 102 -12.46 -5.41 -13.70
N ILE A 103 -11.96 -4.16 -13.63
CA ILE A 103 -11.05 -3.63 -14.64
C ILE A 103 -9.72 -4.40 -14.63
N LEU A 104 -9.09 -4.60 -13.47
CA LEU A 104 -7.79 -5.30 -13.39
C LEU A 104 -7.86 -6.70 -14.01
N PHE A 105 -8.86 -7.51 -13.63
CA PHE A 105 -8.97 -8.89 -14.09
C PHE A 105 -9.42 -8.98 -15.55
N THR A 106 -10.21 -8.00 -16.05
CA THR A 106 -10.47 -7.86 -17.48
C THR A 106 -9.19 -7.55 -18.26
N ARG A 107 -8.33 -6.67 -17.74
CA ARG A 107 -7.01 -6.38 -18.34
C ARG A 107 -6.09 -7.60 -18.34
N ARG A 108 -6.12 -8.35 -17.25
CA ARG A 108 -5.35 -9.57 -17.10
C ARG A 108 -5.79 -10.64 -18.09
N LEU A 109 -7.10 -10.90 -18.23
CA LEU A 109 -7.64 -11.82 -19.23
C LEU A 109 -7.17 -11.45 -20.65
N ARG A 110 -7.25 -10.16 -21.00
CA ARG A 110 -6.79 -9.67 -22.30
C ARG A 110 -5.29 -9.86 -22.51
N ALA A 111 -4.46 -9.47 -21.54
CA ALA A 111 -3.01 -9.61 -21.64
C ALA A 111 -2.60 -11.09 -21.78
N MET A 112 -3.26 -11.99 -21.06
CA MET A 112 -3.04 -13.44 -21.21
C MET A 112 -3.45 -13.93 -22.61
N HIS A 113 -4.60 -13.50 -23.12
CA HIS A 113 -5.04 -13.84 -24.48
C HIS A 113 -4.07 -13.33 -25.55
N ASP A 114 -3.61 -12.07 -25.45
CA ASP A 114 -2.63 -11.49 -26.37
C ASP A 114 -1.29 -12.26 -26.30
N ALA A 115 -0.89 -12.70 -25.10
CA ALA A 115 0.30 -13.53 -24.91
C ALA A 115 0.16 -14.93 -25.53
N GLN A 116 -1.04 -15.52 -25.50
CA GLN A 116 -1.34 -16.82 -26.12
C GLN A 116 -1.34 -16.76 -27.64
N LEU A 117 -1.90 -15.69 -28.23
CA LEU A 117 -1.92 -15.49 -29.68
C LEU A 117 -0.54 -15.22 -30.25
N GLY A 118 0.31 -14.47 -29.52
CA GLY A 118 1.67 -14.15 -29.92
C GLY A 118 1.80 -13.15 -31.07
N ASP A 119 0.69 -12.55 -31.51
CA ASP A 119 0.64 -11.56 -32.60
C ASP A 119 1.10 -10.16 -32.15
N SER A 120 1.01 -9.87 -30.85
CA SER A 120 1.34 -8.57 -30.25
C SER A 120 2.03 -8.71 -28.91
N ASP A 121 2.75 -7.67 -28.49
CA ASP A 121 3.31 -7.60 -27.14
C ASP A 121 2.17 -7.47 -26.10
N PRO A 122 1.96 -8.45 -25.20
CA PRO A 122 0.89 -8.41 -24.21
C PRO A 122 1.05 -7.28 -23.18
N ILE A 123 2.26 -6.73 -23.03
CA ILE A 123 2.56 -5.59 -22.15
C ILE A 123 3.39 -4.57 -22.92
N ASP A 124 2.77 -3.94 -23.92
CA ASP A 124 3.36 -2.76 -24.57
C ASP A 124 3.39 -1.57 -23.59
N VAL A 125 4.54 -1.38 -22.94
CA VAL A 125 4.79 -0.30 -21.98
C VAL A 125 4.57 1.09 -22.60
N GLY A 126 4.69 1.23 -23.93
CA GLY A 126 4.45 2.48 -24.64
C GLY A 126 3.00 2.99 -24.54
N ASN A 127 2.05 2.09 -24.31
CA ASN A 127 0.64 2.42 -24.15
C ASN A 127 0.28 2.88 -22.73
N TYR A 128 1.19 2.72 -21.77
CA TYR A 128 1.02 3.18 -20.40
C TYR A 128 1.51 4.62 -20.28
N GLN A 129 0.70 5.46 -19.65
CA GLN A 129 1.05 6.86 -19.43
C GLN A 129 1.60 7.02 -18.01
N VAL A 130 2.82 7.55 -17.90
CA VAL A 130 3.48 7.77 -16.61
C VAL A 130 3.49 9.26 -16.29
N TYR A 131 3.02 9.60 -15.10
CA TYR A 131 2.82 10.97 -14.63
C TYR A 131 3.51 11.22 -13.30
N CYS A 132 3.88 12.48 -13.08
CA CYS A 132 4.42 12.98 -11.82
C CYS A 132 4.02 14.45 -11.59
N CYS A 133 4.42 14.98 -10.44
CA CYS A 133 4.35 16.41 -10.13
C CYS A 133 5.49 16.79 -9.19
N ASP A 134 5.75 18.09 -9.06
CA ASP A 134 6.90 18.59 -8.31
C ASP A 134 6.90 18.15 -6.84
N ALA A 135 5.73 18.13 -6.20
CA ALA A 135 5.57 17.67 -4.82
C ALA A 135 5.92 16.19 -4.62
N TRP A 136 5.96 15.40 -5.70
CA TRP A 136 6.27 13.97 -5.65
C TRP A 136 7.70 13.63 -6.03
N HIS A 137 8.45 14.57 -6.62
CA HIS A 137 9.83 14.33 -7.03
C HIS A 137 10.73 13.96 -5.84
N ASP A 138 10.55 14.62 -4.69
CA ASP A 138 11.33 14.32 -3.48
C ASP A 138 11.08 12.89 -2.95
N HIS A 139 9.86 12.40 -3.15
CA HIS A 139 9.38 11.08 -2.73
C HIS A 139 9.48 10.02 -3.83
N ARG A 140 10.02 10.38 -5.01
CA ARG A 140 10.17 9.49 -6.17
C ARG A 140 8.90 8.72 -6.54
N ARG A 141 7.74 9.36 -6.37
CA ARG A 141 6.44 8.76 -6.64
C ARG A 141 6.00 9.07 -8.06
N LEU A 142 5.46 8.06 -8.73
CA LEU A 142 4.89 8.17 -10.06
C LEU A 142 3.47 7.60 -10.06
N LEU A 143 2.65 8.12 -10.96
CA LEU A 143 1.33 7.58 -11.27
C LEU A 143 1.39 6.98 -12.68
N VAL A 144 1.08 5.69 -12.78
CA VAL A 144 0.95 4.97 -14.03
C VAL A 144 -0.52 4.80 -14.35
N ARG A 145 -0.95 5.28 -15.50
CA ARG A 145 -2.29 5.09 -16.04
C ARG A 145 -2.29 3.95 -17.05
N PHE A 146 -3.22 3.02 -16.89
CA PHE A 146 -3.42 1.93 -17.84
C PHE A 146 -4.04 2.48 -19.14
N PRO A 147 -3.74 1.87 -20.30
CA PRO A 147 -4.30 2.32 -21.58
C PRO A 147 -5.82 2.22 -21.57
N GLU A 148 -6.57 3.27 -21.91
CA GLU A 148 -8.04 3.26 -21.90
C GLU A 148 -8.64 2.21 -22.86
N GLN A 149 -9.78 1.64 -22.50
CA GLN A 149 -10.61 0.84 -23.40
C GLN A 149 -11.97 1.49 -23.60
N ALA A 150 -12.55 1.35 -24.80
CA ALA A 150 -13.78 2.04 -25.19
C ALA A 150 -15.00 1.72 -24.30
N GLU A 151 -14.98 0.58 -23.62
CA GLU A 151 -16.09 0.07 -22.81
C GLU A 151 -15.92 0.37 -21.30
N GLU A 152 -14.79 0.94 -20.88
CA GLU A 152 -14.51 1.17 -19.46
C GLU A 152 -15.14 2.46 -18.94
N SER A 153 -15.88 2.34 -17.84
CA SER A 153 -16.49 3.50 -17.18
C SER A 153 -15.55 4.27 -16.25
N ALA A 154 -14.36 3.74 -15.99
CA ALA A 154 -13.34 4.29 -15.09
C ALA A 154 -11.93 3.98 -15.61
N SER A 155 -10.95 4.80 -15.27
CA SER A 155 -9.54 4.55 -15.58
C SER A 155 -8.85 3.82 -14.42
N LEU A 156 -8.04 2.81 -14.75
CA LEU A 156 -7.20 2.10 -13.78
C LEU A 156 -5.84 2.79 -13.64
N TYR A 157 -5.43 2.98 -12.39
CA TYR A 157 -4.18 3.63 -12.03
C TYR A 157 -3.37 2.79 -11.05
N LEU A 158 -2.06 2.84 -11.24
CA LEU A 158 -1.05 2.22 -10.38
C LEU A 158 -0.12 3.32 -9.89
N MET A 159 -0.02 3.50 -8.57
CA MET A 159 1.00 4.36 -7.98
C MET A 159 2.23 3.54 -7.67
N VAL A 160 3.39 4.05 -8.06
CA VAL A 160 4.68 3.40 -7.80
C VAL A 160 5.64 4.36 -7.12
N ILE A 161 6.56 3.81 -6.34
CA ILE A 161 7.72 4.51 -5.79
C ILE A 161 8.96 3.96 -6.50
N VAL A 162 9.85 4.86 -6.92
CA VAL A 162 11.12 4.52 -7.55
C VAL A 162 12.22 4.54 -6.48
N GLY A 163 12.88 3.41 -6.27
CA GLY A 163 14.01 3.26 -5.35
C GLY A 163 15.30 3.91 -5.86
N GLU A 164 16.38 3.76 -5.11
CA GLU A 164 17.69 4.35 -5.42
C GLU A 164 18.36 3.71 -6.62
N GLU A 165 18.17 2.41 -6.83
CA GLU A 165 18.69 1.70 -7.98
C GLU A 165 17.74 1.79 -9.18
N GLY A 166 16.68 2.62 -9.07
CA GLY A 166 15.65 2.79 -10.08
C GLY A 166 14.61 1.67 -10.10
N GLU A 167 14.59 0.81 -9.09
CA GLU A 167 13.59 -0.24 -8.94
C GLU A 167 12.20 0.36 -8.68
N MET A 168 11.18 -0.12 -9.39
CA MET A 168 9.81 0.34 -9.18
C MET A 168 9.09 -0.60 -8.21
N ARG A 169 8.44 -0.01 -7.20
CA ARG A 169 7.65 -0.74 -6.20
C ARG A 169 6.23 -0.22 -6.19
N LEU A 170 5.25 -1.11 -6.21
CA LEU A 170 3.83 -0.81 -6.15
C LEU A 170 3.46 -0.22 -4.79
N ASP A 171 2.82 0.93 -4.80
CA ASP A 171 2.36 1.64 -3.60
C ASP A 171 0.83 1.63 -3.47
N ASN A 172 0.12 1.65 -4.59
CA ASN A 172 -1.33 1.64 -4.61
C ASN A 172 -1.87 1.21 -5.97
N LEU A 173 -3.01 0.52 -6.00
CA LEU A 173 -3.80 0.25 -7.19
C LEU A 173 -5.22 0.78 -6.96
N PHE A 174 -5.81 1.49 -7.92
CA PHE A 174 -7.19 1.95 -7.82
C PHE A 174 -7.77 2.32 -9.18
N ALA A 175 -9.08 2.15 -9.34
CA ALA A 175 -9.84 2.72 -10.44
C ALA A 175 -10.60 3.98 -10.02
N THR A 176 -10.76 4.93 -10.94
CA THR A 176 -11.60 6.12 -10.71
C THR A 176 -12.15 6.68 -12.02
N LYS A 177 -13.36 7.26 -11.93
CA LYS A 177 -14.00 8.01 -13.01
C LYS A 177 -13.49 9.45 -13.13
N ARG A 178 -12.81 9.93 -12.09
CA ARG A 178 -12.23 11.28 -12.05
C ARG A 178 -10.99 11.33 -12.93
N ASP A 179 -10.85 12.41 -13.71
CA ASP A 179 -9.61 12.68 -14.43
C ASP A 179 -8.59 13.31 -13.47
N ILE A 180 -7.97 12.44 -12.65
CA ILE A 180 -6.99 12.85 -11.65
C ILE A 180 -5.73 13.48 -12.26
N VAL A 181 -5.46 13.25 -13.55
CA VAL A 181 -4.31 13.82 -14.24
C VAL A 181 -4.52 15.32 -14.42
N LEU A 182 -5.68 15.70 -14.96
CA LEU A 182 -6.04 17.11 -15.17
C LEU A 182 -6.26 17.85 -13.84
N GLU A 183 -6.97 17.24 -12.89
CA GLU A 183 -7.35 17.90 -11.64
C GLU A 183 -6.16 18.28 -10.75
N ARG A 184 -5.02 17.59 -10.88
CA ARG A 184 -3.87 17.72 -9.97
C ARG A 184 -2.65 18.33 -10.62
N GLY A 185 -2.78 18.83 -11.85
CA GLY A 185 -1.67 19.39 -12.61
C GLY A 185 -0.53 18.39 -12.80
N LEU A 186 -0.87 17.10 -12.94
CA LEU A 186 0.14 16.08 -13.20
C LEU A 186 0.69 16.28 -14.61
N HIS A 187 2.01 16.20 -14.74
CA HIS A 187 2.68 16.24 -16.04
C HIS A 187 3.24 14.86 -16.38
N ARG A 188 3.41 14.61 -17.69
CA ARG A 188 4.03 13.36 -18.14
C ARG A 188 5.45 13.29 -17.62
N TRP A 189 5.81 12.19 -17.00
CA TRP A 189 7.15 12.00 -16.45
C TRP A 189 8.20 12.04 -17.56
N THR A 190 9.29 12.75 -17.30
CA THR A 190 10.43 12.88 -18.21
C THR A 190 11.73 12.68 -17.44
N LEU A 191 12.84 12.51 -18.16
CA LEU A 191 14.18 12.41 -17.55
C LEU A 191 14.58 13.66 -16.73
N HIS A 192 13.95 14.81 -16.98
CA HIS A 192 14.23 16.03 -16.22
C HIS A 192 13.60 15.98 -14.82
N CYS A 193 12.51 15.22 -14.66
CA CYS A 193 11.84 14.99 -13.38
C CYS A 193 12.70 14.13 -12.43
N SER A 194 13.59 13.28 -12.96
CA SER A 194 14.56 12.52 -12.16
C SER A 194 15.82 13.32 -11.81
N ALA A 195 16.23 14.27 -12.65
CA ALA A 195 17.47 15.04 -12.49
C ALA A 195 17.35 16.20 -11.48
N THR A 196 16.15 16.62 -11.11
CA THR A 196 15.93 17.80 -10.24
C THR A 196 16.47 17.63 -8.82
N LYS A 197 16.81 16.41 -8.40
CA LYS A 197 17.33 16.11 -7.06
C LYS A 197 18.86 16.16 -6.99
N GLU A 198 19.58 15.76 -8.04
CA GLU A 198 21.05 15.80 -8.07
C GLU A 198 21.59 17.23 -7.91
N THR A 199 20.86 18.22 -8.44
CA THR A 199 21.26 19.64 -8.33
C THR A 199 21.01 20.24 -6.95
N ARG A 200 20.12 19.65 -6.14
CA ARG A 200 19.85 20.11 -4.76
C ARG A 200 20.70 19.40 -3.70
N GLN A 201 21.19 18.19 -3.99
CA GLN A 201 22.10 17.47 -3.09
C GLN A 201 23.55 18.00 -3.16
N GLY A 202 23.96 18.63 -4.26
CA GLY A 202 25.30 19.23 -4.38
C GLY A 202 25.56 20.49 -3.53
N GLU A 203 24.55 21.00 -2.81
CA GLU A 203 24.68 22.17 -1.93
C GLU A 203 24.50 21.83 -0.43
N ALA A 204 24.36 20.55 -0.08
CA ALA A 204 24.09 20.09 1.28
C ALA A 204 25.10 19.05 1.83
N GLU A 205 26.32 19.01 1.29
CA GLU A 205 27.38 18.08 1.75
C GLU A 205 28.32 18.67 2.82
N ASP A 206 27.82 19.48 3.76
CA ASP A 206 28.70 19.99 4.86
C ASP A 206 28.04 20.14 6.24
N ALA A 207 26.94 19.41 6.51
CA ALA A 207 26.43 19.25 7.87
C ALA A 207 25.54 18.01 7.97
N ASP A 208 26.07 16.90 8.49
CA ASP A 208 25.60 16.31 9.75
C ASP A 208 26.25 14.92 9.94
N GLN A 209 27.40 14.90 10.62
CA GLN A 209 27.94 13.69 11.23
C GLN A 209 27.24 13.50 12.58
N GLY A 210 26.39 12.49 12.71
CA GLY A 210 26.08 11.93 14.02
C GLY A 210 24.64 11.47 14.24
N ALA A 211 24.42 10.17 14.13
CA ALA A 211 23.67 9.37 15.11
C ALA A 211 23.70 7.88 14.72
N GLU A 212 24.81 7.20 14.99
CA GLU A 212 24.85 5.74 15.07
C GLU A 212 24.29 5.28 16.43
N TYR A 213 22.97 5.19 16.58
CA TYR A 213 22.30 4.48 17.68
C TYR A 213 20.92 4.07 17.12
N ILE A 214 20.52 2.81 16.98
CA ILE A 214 20.38 1.74 17.97
C ILE A 214 20.34 0.42 17.18
N ASN A 215 21.30 -0.48 17.38
CA ASN A 215 21.33 -1.81 16.74
C ASN A 215 20.83 -2.94 17.64
N ASP A 216 20.27 -2.63 18.82
CA ASP A 216 19.99 -3.62 19.84
C ASP A 216 18.54 -3.47 20.32
N ALA A 217 17.58 -3.81 19.46
CA ALA A 217 16.15 -3.79 19.82
C ALA A 217 15.77 -4.89 20.84
N ASP A 218 16.68 -5.83 21.12
CA ASP A 218 16.49 -6.91 22.09
C ASP A 218 16.65 -6.43 23.55
N ASP A 219 17.42 -5.36 23.80
CA ASP A 219 17.58 -4.78 25.15
C ASP A 219 16.34 -4.01 25.63
N PHE A 220 15.46 -3.60 24.71
CA PHE A 220 14.23 -2.88 25.04
C PHE A 220 13.15 -3.79 25.65
N TRP A 221 13.16 -5.09 25.31
CA TRP A 221 12.12 -6.05 25.75
C TRP A 221 12.58 -7.01 26.85
N ALA A 222 13.89 -7.09 27.14
CA ALA A 222 14.44 -8.00 28.15
C ALA A 222 14.17 -7.58 29.62
N GLY A 223 13.64 -6.37 29.85
CA GLY A 223 13.38 -5.84 31.19
C GLY A 223 12.09 -6.27 31.88
N PHE A 224 11.28 -7.15 31.27
CA PHE A 224 9.98 -7.60 31.81
C PHE A 224 9.90 -9.10 32.13
N SER A 225 11.02 -9.77 32.36
CA SER A 225 11.02 -11.06 33.07
C SER A 225 11.20 -10.80 34.57
N ASP A 226 10.06 -10.67 35.26
CA ASP A 226 9.93 -10.72 36.71
C ASP A 226 10.31 -12.12 37.20
N ASP A 227 11.55 -12.27 37.68
CA ASP A 227 12.02 -13.40 38.47
C ASP A 227 11.93 -13.03 39.96
N GLU A 228 10.76 -13.17 40.58
CA GLU A 228 10.65 -13.45 42.02
C GLU A 228 9.55 -14.47 42.28
N ASP A 229 9.88 -15.76 42.12
CA ASP A 229 9.14 -16.82 42.81
C ASP A 229 10.09 -17.83 43.44
N ALA A 230 10.64 -17.45 44.60
CA ALA A 230 11.33 -18.31 45.53
C ALA A 230 10.59 -18.34 46.89
N GLY A 231 9.49 -19.08 46.95
CA GLY A 231 9.11 -19.92 48.08
C GLY A 231 8.48 -19.29 49.34
N GLY A 232 7.19 -19.57 49.55
CA GLY A 232 6.72 -20.19 50.80
C GLY A 232 5.83 -19.40 51.78
N LYS A 233 4.55 -19.84 51.83
CA LYS A 233 3.59 -19.86 52.97
C LYS A 233 2.87 -18.57 53.44
N ALA A 234 1.60 -18.52 53.07
CA ALA A 234 0.38 -18.28 53.89
C ALA A 234 0.38 -17.17 54.97
N LYS A 235 -0.46 -16.14 54.77
CA LYS A 235 -1.58 -15.81 55.67
C LYS A 235 -2.60 -14.84 55.04
N GLU A 236 -3.83 -15.08 55.46
CA GLU A 236 -5.13 -14.54 55.08
C GLU A 236 -5.45 -13.13 55.62
N THR A 237 -6.59 -12.59 55.15
CA THR A 237 -7.36 -11.36 55.51
C THR A 237 -7.03 -10.09 54.72
N ASP A 238 -7.95 -9.24 54.26
CA ASP A 238 -9.40 -9.26 53.95
C ASP A 238 -9.71 -7.89 53.27
N ALA A 239 -10.88 -7.78 52.63
CA ALA A 239 -11.60 -6.56 52.24
C ALA A 239 -11.22 -5.82 50.92
N GLY A 240 -11.70 -6.37 49.81
CA GLY A 240 -12.74 -5.80 48.93
C GLY A 240 -12.66 -4.34 48.43
N VAL A 241 -12.59 -4.19 47.10
CA VAL A 241 -13.57 -3.39 46.34
C VAL A 241 -13.88 -4.14 45.04
N VAL A 242 -15.11 -4.63 44.95
CA VAL A 242 -15.75 -5.10 43.72
C VAL A 242 -16.36 -3.88 43.05
N VAL A 243 -15.99 -3.60 41.80
CA VAL A 243 -16.90 -2.92 40.88
C VAL A 243 -17.08 -3.83 39.67
N ASP A 244 -18.10 -4.66 39.81
CA ASP A 244 -18.80 -5.32 38.72
C ASP A 244 -19.48 -4.23 37.89
N ALA A 245 -19.18 -4.22 36.58
CA ALA A 245 -20.00 -3.55 35.58
C ALA A 245 -20.15 -4.50 34.39
N THR A 246 -20.75 -5.65 34.63
CA THR A 246 -21.36 -6.47 33.60
C THR A 246 -22.77 -5.94 33.31
N VAL A 247 -22.91 -5.07 32.30
CA VAL A 247 -24.14 -4.82 31.54
C VAL A 247 -23.64 -4.49 30.12
N GLY A 248 -23.85 -5.26 29.06
CA GLY A 248 -25.04 -6.03 28.69
C GLY A 248 -25.68 -5.35 27.49
N GLY A 249 -25.54 -5.94 26.29
CA GLY A 249 -26.26 -5.52 25.08
C GLY A 249 -25.34 -5.17 23.92
N GLY A 250 -25.28 -6.05 22.92
CA GLY A 250 -24.51 -5.87 21.70
C GLY A 250 -25.00 -4.70 20.86
N GLU A 251 -24.02 -4.00 20.28
CA GLU A 251 -24.08 -3.04 19.14
C GLU A 251 -22.81 -2.16 19.09
N GLY A 252 -21.80 -2.38 19.96
CA GLY A 252 -20.62 -1.50 20.08
C GLY A 252 -19.31 -1.93 19.42
N GLU A 253 -19.17 -3.17 18.91
CA GLU A 253 -17.91 -3.63 18.29
C GLU A 253 -17.57 -2.83 17.01
N GLY A 254 -18.59 -2.42 16.25
CA GLY A 254 -18.41 -1.61 15.04
C GLY A 254 -17.87 -0.21 15.35
N ASP A 255 -18.32 0.42 16.43
CA ASP A 255 -17.89 1.77 16.81
C ASP A 255 -16.48 1.78 17.39
N GLN A 256 -16.10 0.74 18.14
CA GLN A 256 -14.74 0.61 18.66
C GLN A 256 -13.76 0.29 17.54
N GLU A 257 -14.08 -0.63 16.63
CA GLU A 257 -13.24 -0.91 15.46
C GLU A 257 -13.14 0.30 14.52
N GLN A 258 -14.22 1.05 14.34
CA GLN A 258 -14.24 2.26 13.53
C GLN A 258 -13.41 3.37 14.18
N ALA A 259 -13.48 3.54 15.50
CA ALA A 259 -12.63 4.47 16.25
C ALA A 259 -11.14 4.09 16.13
N ILE A 260 -10.81 2.79 16.23
CA ILE A 260 -9.44 2.30 16.04
C ILE A 260 -8.96 2.58 14.61
N ARG A 261 -9.80 2.35 13.59
CA ARG A 261 -9.48 2.65 12.18
C ARG A 261 -9.27 4.14 11.95
N ASP A 262 -10.05 5.01 12.58
CA ASP A 262 -9.92 6.46 12.45
C ASP A 262 -8.70 7.01 13.22
N ILE A 263 -8.35 6.43 14.37
CA ILE A 263 -7.08 6.72 15.07
C ILE A 263 -5.89 6.31 14.21
N ILE A 264 -5.92 5.11 13.62
CA ILE A 264 -4.86 4.61 12.72
C ILE A 264 -4.74 5.51 11.47
N ARG A 265 -5.88 5.88 10.87
CA ARG A 265 -5.93 6.80 9.73
C ARG A 265 -5.38 8.18 10.08
N GLY A 266 -5.72 8.70 11.26
CA GLY A 266 -5.20 9.96 11.79
C GLY A 266 -3.69 9.91 12.01
N ALA A 267 -3.19 8.87 12.69
CA ALA A 267 -1.77 8.66 12.95
C ALA A 267 -0.95 8.51 11.66
N TYR A 268 -1.47 7.78 10.67
CA TYR A 268 -0.82 7.61 9.37
C TYR A 268 -0.77 8.93 8.56
N THR A 269 -1.86 9.70 8.59
CA THR A 269 -1.92 11.02 7.93
C THR A 269 -0.94 12.00 8.57
N LEU A 270 -0.82 11.97 9.91
CA LEU A 270 0.08 12.83 10.67
C LEU A 270 1.56 12.43 10.54
N HIS A 271 1.88 11.14 10.61
CA HIS A 271 3.24 10.63 10.40
C HIS A 271 3.76 11.00 9.00
N ARG A 272 2.87 11.00 8.01
CA ARG A 272 3.19 11.42 6.65
C ARG A 272 3.40 12.93 6.52
N SER A 273 2.67 13.76 7.28
CA SER A 273 2.94 15.21 7.33
C SER A 273 4.22 15.56 8.09
N ILE A 274 4.58 14.79 9.13
CA ILE A 274 5.75 15.04 9.98
C ILE A 274 7.08 14.81 9.23
N ARG A 275 7.11 13.95 8.21
CA ARG A 275 8.27 13.83 7.30
C ARG A 275 8.59 15.10 6.50
N THR A 276 7.81 16.17 6.63
CA THR A 276 8.07 17.46 5.97
C THR A 276 8.83 18.47 6.84
N SER A 277 9.09 18.20 8.13
CA SER A 277 9.85 19.12 9.00
C SER A 277 10.53 18.40 10.16
N ALA A 278 11.83 18.63 10.35
CA ALA A 278 12.64 17.99 11.41
C ALA A 278 12.27 18.45 12.85
N ASP A 279 11.50 19.52 13.02
CA ASP A 279 11.19 20.12 14.34
C ASP A 279 9.89 19.60 15.00
N SER A 280 9.17 18.64 14.39
CA SER A 280 7.77 18.37 14.78
C SER A 280 7.53 17.17 15.71
N VAL A 281 8.57 16.46 16.17
CA VAL A 281 8.41 15.27 17.03
C VAL A 281 8.12 15.68 18.48
N GLU A 282 8.85 16.64 19.04
CA GLU A 282 8.61 17.19 20.38
C GLU A 282 7.23 17.86 20.52
N ASP A 283 6.78 18.56 19.48
CA ASP A 283 5.46 19.21 19.46
C ASP A 283 4.32 18.18 19.39
N PHE A 284 4.54 17.06 18.70
CA PHE A 284 3.62 15.92 18.68
C PHE A 284 3.53 15.23 20.05
N ILE A 285 4.67 14.97 20.70
CA ILE A 285 4.68 14.39 22.06
C ILE A 285 3.98 15.33 23.04
N ARG A 286 4.14 16.65 22.90
CA ARG A 286 3.47 17.65 23.73
C ARG A 286 1.95 17.67 23.50
N LEU A 287 1.49 17.58 22.25
CA LEU A 287 0.08 17.53 21.90
C LEU A 287 -0.58 16.27 22.46
N VAL A 288 0.02 15.09 22.24
CA VAL A 288 -0.49 13.80 22.73
C VAL A 288 -0.59 13.78 24.26
N ARG A 289 0.45 14.28 24.96
CA ARG A 289 0.44 14.39 26.43
C ARG A 289 -0.63 15.35 26.96
N SER A 290 -0.91 16.44 26.24
CA SER A 290 -1.97 17.40 26.62
C SER A 290 -3.39 16.85 26.47
N THR A 291 -3.59 15.87 25.58
CA THR A 291 -4.89 15.20 25.39
C THR A 291 -5.13 14.02 26.34
N ILE A 292 -4.08 13.40 26.86
CA ILE A 292 -4.20 12.20 27.71
C ILE A 292 -4.29 12.55 29.21
N THR A 293 -3.84 13.75 29.60
CA THR A 293 -3.88 14.19 31.00
C THR A 293 -4.92 15.30 31.17
N PRO A 294 -6.06 15.06 31.85
CA PRO A 294 -6.96 16.15 32.24
C PRO A 294 -6.32 16.97 33.38
N PRO A 295 -6.73 18.25 33.57
CA PRO A 295 -6.21 19.11 34.63
C PRO A 295 -6.52 18.59 36.05
#